data_AF-A0A4R9K0B4-F1
#
_entry.id   AF-A0A4R9K0B4-F1
#
_cell.length_a   1.000
_cell.length_b   1.000
_cell.length_c   1.000
_cell.angle_alpha   90.00
_cell.angle_beta   90.00
_cell.angle_gamma   90.00
#
_symmetry.space_group_name_H-M   'P 1'
#
loop_
_entity.id
_entity.type
_entity.pdbx_description
1 polymer ?
#
loop_
_entity_poly.entity_id
_entity_poly.type
_entity_poly.pdbx_seq_one_letter_code
_entity_poly.pdbx_strand_id
1 'polypeptide(L)'
;MAKNKKKSFWKRITSSLFSKKQSQVENSARKKVPQNFHIEWKNASAKWSQFLLTKQVTQGLVVERSGYKLHKTNEKLFRLEGADFSILLATGNTLYPGKDGKISGILFVDEGNLNLAIQSDHNKLESFLSRLDLPKADMEFQWKMETTNDWRVILEWEKFWKEQLILQLSANTMALAILSIGEELKQFFESNATERQISLVRDEFFYVNHGKTGRSYSPHGKNKNIFEFGKAMTEFSEKIEFISNKREKEHET
;
A
#
# COMPACT_ATOMS: atom_id res chain seq x y z
N MET A 1 -67.96 -51.24 27.39
CA MET A 1 -67.35 -50.21 26.54
C MET A 1 -65.84 -50.16 26.79
N ALA A 2 -65.09 -49.65 25.80
CA ALA A 2 -63.65 -49.33 25.79
C ALA A 2 -62.68 -50.42 25.27
N LYS A 3 -62.06 -50.07 24.14
CA LYS A 3 -61.16 -50.85 23.29
C LYS A 3 -59.72 -50.86 23.83
N ASN A 4 -59.04 -51.97 23.55
CA ASN A 4 -57.59 -52.18 23.61
C ASN A 4 -56.72 -51.03 23.09
N LYS A 5 -55.61 -50.73 23.78
CA LYS A 5 -54.34 -50.31 23.16
C LYS A 5 -53.14 -50.97 23.84
N LYS A 6 -52.31 -51.60 23.00
CA LYS A 6 -51.05 -52.30 23.31
C LYS A 6 -49.88 -51.31 23.51
N LYS A 7 -48.97 -51.73 24.39
CA LYS A 7 -47.49 -51.62 24.43
C LYS A 7 -46.83 -50.28 24.01
N SER A 8 -46.01 -49.75 24.92
CA SER A 8 -44.61 -49.40 24.60
C SER A 8 -43.71 -49.55 25.83
N PHE A 9 -42.76 -50.49 25.73
CA PHE A 9 -41.59 -50.66 26.58
C PHE A 9 -40.61 -49.50 26.31
N TRP A 10 -39.66 -49.26 27.22
CA TRP A 10 -38.52 -48.30 27.12
C TRP A 10 -38.68 -46.91 27.76
N LYS A 11 -39.27 -46.83 28.96
CA LYS A 11 -38.93 -45.77 29.92
C LYS A 11 -37.79 -46.23 30.85
N ARG A 12 -36.54 -46.23 30.36
CA ARG A 12 -35.37 -46.34 31.27
C ARG A 12 -34.02 -45.87 30.72
N ILE A 13 -33.98 -44.90 29.80
CA ILE A 13 -32.75 -44.17 29.48
C ILE A 13 -33.15 -42.73 29.13
N THR A 14 -33.07 -41.81 30.09
CA THR A 14 -32.78 -40.36 29.92
C THR A 14 -33.06 -39.64 31.25
N SER A 15 -32.16 -39.79 32.23
CA SER A 15 -32.20 -38.96 33.45
C SER A 15 -30.81 -38.53 33.93
N SER A 16 -29.81 -38.51 33.05
CA SER A 16 -28.43 -38.07 33.38
C SER A 16 -27.93 -36.88 32.55
N LEU A 17 -28.77 -36.20 31.77
CA LEU A 17 -28.33 -35.09 30.89
C LEU A 17 -28.85 -33.70 31.28
N PHE A 18 -29.44 -33.55 32.46
CA PHE A 18 -29.79 -32.23 33.01
C PHE A 18 -29.39 -32.13 34.48
N SER A 19 -28.10 -31.94 34.75
CA SER A 19 -27.67 -31.18 35.92
C SER A 19 -26.97 -29.90 35.44
N LYS A 20 -27.66 -28.79 35.68
CA LYS A 20 -27.12 -27.44 35.59
C LYS A 20 -25.92 -27.33 36.54
N LYS A 21 -24.71 -27.30 35.99
CA LYS A 21 -23.71 -26.34 36.41
C LYS A 21 -23.40 -25.47 35.20
N GLN A 22 -23.92 -24.26 35.26
CA GLN A 22 -23.63 -23.18 34.35
C GLN A 22 -22.18 -22.76 34.60
N SER A 23 -21.23 -23.53 34.07
CA SER A 23 -19.93 -22.95 33.77
C SER A 23 -20.21 -21.96 32.65
N GLN A 24 -20.18 -20.66 33.00
CA GLN A 24 -19.80 -19.65 32.04
C GLN A 24 -18.45 -20.11 31.47
N VAL A 25 -18.49 -20.81 30.34
CA VAL A 25 -17.41 -20.70 29.39
C VAL A 25 -17.54 -19.29 28.87
N GLU A 26 -16.90 -18.36 29.58
CA GLU A 26 -16.39 -17.16 28.93
C GLU A 26 -15.63 -17.66 27.70
N ASN A 27 -16.29 -17.64 26.54
CA ASN A 27 -15.61 -17.37 25.29
C ASN A 27 -15.06 -15.95 25.42
N SER A 28 -14.01 -15.82 26.25
CA SER A 28 -13.03 -14.78 26.06
C SER A 28 -12.48 -15.05 24.67
N ALA A 29 -13.03 -14.34 23.68
CA ALA A 29 -12.41 -14.25 22.38
C ALA A 29 -10.97 -13.85 22.67
N ARG A 30 -10.04 -14.82 22.56
CA ARG A 30 -8.62 -14.59 22.86
C ARG A 30 -8.26 -13.32 22.11
N LYS A 31 -7.88 -12.26 22.82
CA LYS A 31 -7.39 -11.03 22.19
C LYS A 31 -6.31 -11.50 21.23
N LYS A 32 -6.55 -11.34 19.92
CA LYS A 32 -5.56 -11.76 18.93
C LYS A 32 -4.30 -10.95 19.20
N VAL A 33 -3.19 -11.64 19.45
CA VAL A 33 -1.89 -11.03 19.67
C VAL A 33 -1.10 -11.16 18.36
N PRO A 34 -0.27 -10.18 17.97
CA PRO A 34 0.64 -10.31 16.85
C PRO A 34 1.49 -11.58 16.96
N GLN A 35 1.65 -12.30 15.85
CA GLN A 35 2.48 -13.51 15.79
C GLN A 35 3.97 -13.16 15.57
N ASN A 36 4.68 -13.88 14.72
CA ASN A 36 6.02 -13.48 14.28
C ASN A 36 5.92 -12.55 13.06
N PHE A 37 6.99 -11.78 12.82
CA PHE A 37 7.07 -10.79 11.74
C PHE A 37 6.70 -11.36 10.36
N HIS A 38 7.23 -12.54 10.03
CA HIS A 38 7.04 -13.18 8.73
C HIS A 38 5.58 -13.58 8.49
N ILE A 39 4.90 -14.12 9.50
CA ILE A 39 3.48 -14.50 9.41
C ILE A 39 2.62 -13.25 9.24
N GLU A 40 2.87 -12.20 10.02
CA GLU A 40 2.08 -10.96 9.92
C GLU A 40 2.28 -10.27 8.57
N TRP A 41 3.52 -10.21 8.09
CA TRP A 41 3.83 -9.69 6.75
C TRP A 41 3.13 -10.50 5.66
N LYS A 42 3.20 -11.85 5.70
CA LYS A 42 2.53 -12.71 4.72
C LYS A 42 1.03 -12.49 4.70
N ASN A 43 0.40 -12.39 5.87
CA ASN A 43 -1.03 -12.11 5.99
C ASN A 43 -1.37 -10.71 5.44
N ALA A 44 -0.55 -9.71 5.75
CA ALA A 44 -0.73 -8.33 5.27
C ALA A 44 -0.51 -8.22 3.76
N SER A 45 0.44 -8.94 3.20
CA SER A 45 0.71 -9.03 1.76
C SER A 45 -0.41 -9.73 0.99
N ALA A 46 -1.00 -10.78 1.58
CA ALA A 46 -2.19 -11.41 1.02
C ALA A 46 -3.38 -10.44 1.00
N LYS A 47 -3.60 -9.71 2.10
CA LYS A 47 -4.64 -8.67 2.17
C LYS A 47 -4.38 -7.53 1.20
N TRP A 48 -3.14 -7.05 1.11
CA TRP A 48 -2.70 -6.03 0.16
C TRP A 48 -3.11 -6.38 -1.27
N SER A 49 -2.80 -7.60 -1.68
CA SER A 49 -3.15 -8.11 -3.00
C SER A 49 -4.68 -8.10 -3.22
N GLN A 50 -5.45 -8.56 -2.23
CA GLN A 50 -6.92 -8.61 -2.34
C GLN A 50 -7.59 -7.23 -2.44
N PHE A 51 -7.08 -6.23 -1.71
CA PHE A 51 -7.74 -4.92 -1.59
C PHE A 51 -7.26 -3.90 -2.63
N LEU A 52 -6.03 -4.01 -3.13
CA LEU A 52 -5.44 -3.06 -4.09
C LEU A 52 -5.42 -3.64 -5.51
N LEU A 53 -6.61 -3.83 -6.09
CA LEU A 53 -6.80 -4.41 -7.43
C LEU A 53 -5.93 -3.72 -8.50
N THR A 54 -5.77 -2.39 -8.43
CA THR A 54 -4.98 -1.60 -9.39
C THR A 54 -3.47 -1.86 -9.29
N LYS A 55 -2.98 -2.46 -8.21
CA LYS A 55 -1.57 -2.84 -8.03
C LYS A 55 -1.28 -4.28 -8.48
N GLN A 56 -2.31 -5.11 -8.68
CA GLN A 56 -2.15 -6.49 -9.16
C GLN A 56 -1.87 -6.58 -10.65
N VAL A 57 -2.25 -5.54 -11.41
CA VAL A 57 -2.14 -5.50 -12.87
C VAL A 57 -1.17 -4.38 -13.24
N THR A 58 -0.19 -4.67 -14.10
CA THR A 58 0.72 -3.64 -14.63
C THR A 58 0.03 -2.82 -15.72
N GLN A 59 -0.64 -3.50 -16.65
CA GLN A 59 -1.45 -2.93 -17.73
C GLN A 59 -2.59 -3.89 -18.11
N GLY A 60 -3.68 -3.39 -18.69
CA GLY A 60 -4.83 -4.17 -19.14
C GLY A 60 -6.04 -4.11 -18.21
N LEU A 61 -6.93 -5.10 -18.27
CA LEU A 61 -8.16 -5.12 -17.48
C LEU A 61 -7.84 -5.30 -15.98
N VAL A 62 -8.31 -4.36 -15.15
CA VAL A 62 -8.19 -4.42 -13.68
C VAL A 62 -9.42 -5.07 -13.06
N VAL A 63 -10.62 -4.63 -13.47
CA VAL A 63 -11.87 -5.20 -12.99
C VAL A 63 -12.95 -5.09 -14.05
N GLU A 64 -13.77 -6.12 -14.14
CA GLU A 64 -15.00 -6.15 -14.93
C GLU A 64 -16.17 -6.42 -13.99
N ARG A 65 -17.14 -5.51 -14.00
CA ARG A 65 -18.41 -5.59 -13.27
C ARG A 65 -19.55 -5.49 -14.28
N SER A 66 -20.77 -5.84 -13.88
CA SER A 66 -21.94 -5.83 -14.75
C SER A 66 -22.24 -4.47 -15.41
N GLY A 67 -21.82 -3.36 -14.80
CA GLY A 67 -22.05 -2.02 -15.33
C GLY A 67 -20.80 -1.28 -15.85
N TYR A 68 -19.59 -1.79 -15.60
CA TYR A 68 -18.37 -1.09 -16.02
C TYR A 68 -17.14 -2.00 -16.07
N LYS A 69 -16.14 -1.54 -16.81
CA LYS A 69 -14.79 -2.08 -16.88
C LYS A 69 -13.79 -1.00 -16.49
N LEU A 70 -12.79 -1.38 -15.70
CA LEU A 70 -11.64 -0.52 -15.43
C LEU A 70 -10.41 -1.14 -16.09
N HIS A 71 -9.81 -0.42 -17.02
CA HIS A 71 -8.54 -0.77 -17.66
C HIS A 71 -7.43 0.12 -17.11
N LYS A 72 -6.25 -0.45 -16.94
CA LYS A 72 -5.02 0.26 -16.58
C LYS A 72 -4.14 0.39 -17.81
N THR A 73 -3.81 1.62 -18.16
CA THR A 73 -2.90 1.93 -19.29
C THR A 73 -1.46 1.97 -18.82
N ASN A 74 -1.21 2.59 -17.66
CA ASN A 74 0.09 2.60 -17.00
C ASN A 74 -0.12 2.77 -15.48
N GLU A 75 0.95 3.01 -14.70
CA GLU A 75 0.85 3.09 -13.24
C GLU A 75 -0.17 4.12 -12.73
N LYS A 76 -0.27 5.27 -13.39
CA LYS A 76 -1.10 6.41 -12.96
C LYS A 76 -2.29 6.69 -13.89
N LEU A 77 -2.47 5.91 -14.95
CA LEU A 77 -3.49 6.15 -15.97
C LEU A 77 -4.42 4.95 -16.14
N PHE A 78 -5.70 5.22 -16.01
CA PHE A 78 -6.78 4.23 -16.09
C PHE A 78 -7.87 4.72 -17.04
N ARG A 79 -8.65 3.79 -17.56
CA ARG A 79 -9.85 4.05 -18.33
C ARG A 79 -11.02 3.30 -17.73
N LEU A 80 -12.06 4.02 -17.37
CA LEU A 80 -13.31 3.48 -16.86
C LEU A 80 -14.35 3.54 -17.98
N GLU A 81 -14.78 2.38 -18.47
CA GLU A 81 -15.74 2.25 -19.57
C GLU A 81 -17.04 1.62 -19.05
N GLY A 82 -18.17 2.23 -19.35
CA GLY A 82 -19.52 1.74 -19.07
C GLY A 82 -20.36 1.71 -20.35
N ALA A 83 -21.66 1.45 -20.21
CA ALA A 83 -22.56 1.43 -21.37
C ALA A 83 -22.71 2.81 -22.04
N ASP A 84 -22.64 3.87 -21.25
CA ASP A 84 -22.92 5.26 -21.63
C ASP A 84 -21.75 6.22 -21.35
N PHE A 85 -20.63 5.73 -20.81
CA PHE A 85 -19.46 6.57 -20.52
C PHE A 85 -18.14 5.88 -20.85
N SER A 86 -17.12 6.69 -21.16
CA SER A 86 -15.71 6.28 -21.26
C SER A 86 -14.86 7.40 -20.69
N ILE A 87 -14.37 7.21 -19.46
CA ILE A 87 -13.68 8.24 -18.68
C ILE A 87 -12.22 7.85 -18.52
N LEU A 88 -11.32 8.79 -18.82
CA LEU A 88 -9.91 8.65 -18.51
C LEU A 88 -9.67 9.14 -17.06
N LEU A 89 -9.13 8.27 -16.23
CA LEU A 89 -8.81 8.55 -14.83
C LEU A 89 -7.29 8.62 -14.68
N ALA A 90 -6.76 9.79 -14.36
CA ALA A 90 -5.35 9.96 -14.03
C ALA A 90 -5.21 10.21 -12.52
N THR A 91 -4.32 9.44 -11.87
CA THR A 91 -4.05 9.53 -10.42
C THR A 91 -2.81 10.35 -10.08
N GLY A 92 -2.26 11.05 -11.07
CA GLY A 92 -1.10 11.93 -10.97
C GLY A 92 -0.47 12.17 -12.34
N ASN A 93 0.56 13.00 -12.38
CA ASN A 93 1.31 13.28 -13.60
C ASN A 93 1.97 12.01 -14.13
N THR A 94 1.86 11.78 -15.44
CA THR A 94 2.42 10.62 -16.11
C THR A 94 3.06 10.97 -17.45
N LEU A 95 4.31 10.58 -17.67
CA LEU A 95 5.10 10.66 -18.90
C LEU A 95 5.67 9.26 -19.16
N TYR A 96 5.69 8.83 -20.41
CA TYR A 96 6.17 7.52 -20.83
C TYR A 96 6.73 7.60 -22.25
N PRO A 97 7.74 6.77 -22.59
CA PRO A 97 8.26 6.70 -23.94
C PRO A 97 7.20 6.12 -24.89
N GLY A 98 6.93 6.85 -25.97
CA GLY A 98 6.11 6.44 -27.09
C GLY A 98 6.88 5.51 -28.04
N LYS A 99 6.14 4.75 -28.84
CA LYS A 99 6.70 3.82 -29.84
C LYS A 99 7.50 4.52 -30.95
N ASP A 100 7.27 5.82 -31.14
CA ASP A 100 7.92 6.69 -32.12
C ASP A 100 9.17 7.40 -31.55
N GLY A 101 9.61 7.02 -30.34
CA GLY A 101 10.73 7.64 -29.65
C GLY A 101 10.41 9.00 -29.00
N LYS A 102 9.16 9.47 -29.08
CA LYS A 102 8.72 10.70 -28.40
C LYS A 102 8.18 10.38 -27.01
N ILE A 103 8.36 11.29 -26.07
CA ILE A 103 7.73 11.17 -24.74
C ILE A 103 6.27 11.63 -24.84
N SER A 104 5.35 10.80 -24.36
CA SER A 104 3.91 11.06 -24.31
C SER A 104 3.41 11.01 -22.87
N GLY A 105 2.30 11.68 -22.55
CA GLY A 105 1.82 11.69 -21.18
C GLY A 105 0.63 12.59 -20.88
N ILE A 106 0.29 12.68 -19.59
CA ILE A 106 -0.74 13.55 -19.01
C ILE A 106 -0.10 14.32 -17.86
N LEU A 107 -0.19 15.64 -17.93
CA LEU A 107 0.26 16.54 -16.89
C LEU A 107 -0.93 17.37 -16.41
N PHE A 108 -1.11 17.42 -15.10
CA PHE A 108 -1.98 18.34 -14.41
C PHE A 108 -1.19 19.63 -14.19
N VAL A 109 -1.55 20.65 -14.97
CA VAL A 109 -0.86 21.94 -14.99
C VAL A 109 -1.88 23.03 -14.77
N ASP A 110 -1.52 24.04 -14.00
CA ASP A 110 -2.27 25.28 -13.94
C ASP A 110 -2.26 25.99 -15.30
N GLU A 111 -3.42 26.50 -15.73
CA GLU A 111 -3.56 27.12 -17.05
C GLU A 111 -2.70 28.40 -17.19
N GLY A 112 -2.49 29.16 -16.11
CA GLY A 112 -1.62 30.33 -16.10
C GLY A 112 -0.15 29.94 -16.31
N ASN A 113 0.32 28.92 -15.58
CA ASN A 113 1.68 28.39 -15.75
C ASN A 113 1.89 27.81 -17.15
N LEU A 114 0.89 27.13 -17.71
CA LEU A 114 0.95 26.64 -19.08
C LEU A 114 1.09 27.80 -20.08
N ASN A 115 0.29 28.85 -19.93
CA ASN A 115 0.37 30.03 -20.80
C ASN A 115 1.74 30.73 -20.72
N LEU A 116 2.31 30.85 -19.52
CA LEU A 116 3.66 31.40 -19.34
C LEU A 116 4.74 30.52 -19.98
N ALA A 117 4.60 29.20 -19.89
CA ALA A 117 5.55 28.26 -20.47
C ALA A 117 5.51 28.30 -22.00
N ILE A 118 4.33 28.25 -22.64
CA ILE A 118 4.23 28.23 -24.12
C ILE A 118 4.66 29.54 -24.79
N GLN A 119 4.71 30.65 -24.05
CA GLN A 119 5.23 31.93 -24.55
C GLN A 119 6.77 31.97 -24.64
N SER A 120 7.45 31.00 -24.05
CA SER A 120 8.92 30.91 -24.05
C SER A 120 9.41 29.95 -25.12
N ASP A 121 10.59 30.22 -25.69
CA ASP A 121 11.22 29.28 -26.62
C ASP A 121 11.76 28.05 -25.89
N HIS A 122 11.42 26.87 -26.41
CA HIS A 122 11.85 25.58 -25.88
C HIS A 122 12.31 24.66 -27.01
N ASN A 123 13.51 24.12 -26.88
CA ASN A 123 14.06 23.12 -27.82
C ASN A 123 14.13 21.71 -27.23
N LYS A 124 13.80 21.57 -25.94
CA LYS A 124 13.89 20.33 -25.17
C LYS A 124 12.76 20.25 -24.14
N LEU A 125 12.29 19.04 -23.88
CA LEU A 125 11.16 18.80 -22.98
C LEU A 125 11.48 19.22 -21.53
N GLU A 126 12.71 19.01 -21.08
CA GLU A 126 13.21 19.40 -19.75
C GLU A 126 13.02 20.90 -19.50
N SER A 127 13.34 21.73 -20.51
CA SER A 127 13.24 23.18 -20.44
C SER A 127 11.79 23.66 -20.35
N PHE A 128 10.87 22.95 -21.01
CA PHE A 128 9.44 23.23 -20.91
C PHE A 128 8.91 22.84 -19.52
N LEU A 129 9.22 21.62 -19.08
CA LEU A 129 8.77 21.08 -17.80
C LEU A 129 9.25 21.90 -16.60
N SER A 130 10.47 22.45 -16.64
CA SER A 130 11.00 23.29 -15.56
C SER A 130 10.22 24.58 -15.32
N ARG A 131 9.36 24.99 -16.27
CA ARG A 131 8.52 26.20 -16.15
C ARG A 131 7.10 25.93 -15.64
N LEU A 132 6.68 24.66 -15.65
CA LEU A 132 5.31 24.29 -15.27
C LEU A 132 5.09 24.24 -13.74
N ASP A 133 6.16 24.49 -12.96
CA ASP A 133 6.17 24.39 -11.49
C ASP A 133 5.52 23.10 -10.97
N LEU A 134 5.79 21.99 -11.65
CA LEU A 134 5.23 20.70 -11.29
C LEU A 134 5.84 20.20 -9.99
N PRO A 135 5.06 19.58 -9.08
CA PRO A 135 5.61 18.96 -7.88
C PRO A 135 6.72 17.98 -8.25
N LYS A 136 7.89 18.10 -7.61
CA LYS A 136 9.05 17.23 -7.92
C LYS A 136 8.71 15.74 -7.78
N ALA A 137 7.90 15.38 -6.79
CA ALA A 137 7.41 14.02 -6.57
C ALA A 137 6.61 13.44 -7.76
N ASP A 138 5.99 14.30 -8.57
CA ASP A 138 5.24 13.91 -9.75
C ASP A 138 6.13 13.70 -10.99
N MET A 139 7.30 14.35 -11.01
CA MET A 139 8.28 14.31 -12.10
C MET A 139 9.36 13.24 -11.89
N GLU A 140 9.75 13.00 -10.64
CA GLU A 140 10.82 12.07 -10.25
C GLU A 140 10.50 10.61 -10.56
N PHE A 141 9.23 10.21 -10.52
CA PHE A 141 8.84 8.80 -10.73
C PHE A 141 9.02 8.32 -12.17
N GLN A 142 9.23 9.21 -13.14
CA GLN A 142 9.20 8.85 -14.58
C GLN A 142 10.41 9.26 -15.37
N TRP A 143 11.08 10.34 -14.98
CA TRP A 143 12.36 10.71 -15.57
C TRP A 143 13.53 9.89 -15.01
N LYS A 144 13.37 9.28 -13.83
CA LYS A 144 14.44 8.55 -13.12
C LYS A 144 14.27 7.04 -13.10
N MET A 145 13.54 6.44 -14.05
CA MET A 145 13.60 4.98 -14.22
C MET A 145 14.92 4.46 -14.82
N GLU A 146 15.88 5.33 -15.16
CA GLU A 146 17.22 4.87 -15.54
C GLU A 146 18.41 5.44 -14.76
N THR A 147 18.33 6.52 -13.96
CA THR A 147 19.60 7.02 -13.35
C THR A 147 19.64 7.64 -11.95
N THR A 148 18.57 8.06 -11.25
CA THR A 148 18.81 8.81 -9.97
C THR A 148 17.74 8.79 -8.85
N ASN A 149 16.78 7.85 -8.78
CA ASN A 149 15.94 7.65 -7.56
C ASN A 149 15.42 6.21 -7.47
N ASP A 150 16.21 5.22 -7.89
CA ASP A 150 15.92 3.86 -7.46
C ASP A 150 16.16 3.82 -5.95
N TRP A 151 15.13 3.48 -5.17
CA TRP A 151 15.27 3.30 -3.73
C TRP A 151 16.41 2.32 -3.41
N ARG A 152 16.78 1.44 -4.35
CA ARG A 152 17.92 0.54 -4.25
C ARG A 152 19.27 1.23 -4.04
N VAL A 153 19.39 2.53 -4.27
CA VAL A 153 20.58 3.30 -3.88
C VAL A 153 20.95 3.08 -2.41
N ILE A 154 19.95 2.86 -1.54
CA ILE A 154 20.17 2.60 -0.11
C ILE A 154 20.84 1.25 0.16
N LEU A 155 20.80 0.32 -0.80
CA LEU A 155 21.43 -1.01 -0.67
C LEU A 155 22.95 -0.90 -0.67
N GLU A 156 23.49 0.14 -1.33
CA GLU A 156 24.93 0.39 -1.43
C GLU A 156 25.46 1.21 -0.25
N TRP A 157 24.58 1.81 0.56
CA TRP A 157 24.98 2.62 1.70
C TRP A 157 25.71 1.81 2.78
N GLU A 158 26.57 2.50 3.53
CA GLU A 158 27.20 1.98 4.72
C GLU A 158 26.15 1.64 5.79
N LYS A 159 26.45 0.64 6.62
CA LYS A 159 25.52 0.14 7.66
C LYS A 159 24.93 1.26 8.52
N PHE A 160 25.76 2.22 8.92
CA PHE A 160 25.34 3.39 9.69
C PHE A 160 24.19 4.15 9.00
N TRP A 161 24.31 4.45 7.70
CA TRP A 161 23.31 5.22 6.96
C TRP A 161 22.03 4.43 6.72
N LYS A 162 22.14 3.12 6.50
CA LYS A 162 20.98 2.21 6.44
C LYS A 162 20.18 2.26 7.75
N GLU A 163 20.88 2.19 8.89
CA GLU A 163 20.26 2.29 10.22
C GLU A 163 19.65 3.67 10.48
N GLN A 164 20.33 4.76 10.07
CA GLN A 164 19.81 6.12 10.18
C GLN A 164 18.51 6.31 9.38
N LEU A 165 18.42 5.76 8.16
CA LEU A 165 17.20 5.78 7.38
C LEU A 165 16.04 5.08 8.12
N ILE A 166 16.29 3.88 8.64
CA ILE A 166 15.27 3.12 9.38
C ILE A 166 14.83 3.89 10.64
N LEU A 167 15.74 4.58 11.32
CA LEU A 167 15.42 5.41 12.49
C LEU A 167 14.55 6.63 12.15
N GLN A 168 14.67 7.20 10.95
CA GLN A 168 13.87 8.34 10.51
C GLN A 168 12.46 7.95 10.02
N LEU A 169 12.21 6.67 9.79
CA LEU A 169 10.94 6.16 9.28
C LEU A 169 10.03 5.72 10.42
N SER A 170 8.77 6.14 10.37
CA SER A 170 7.77 5.59 11.27
C SER A 170 7.53 4.11 10.94
N ALA A 171 7.20 3.30 11.97
CA ALA A 171 6.92 1.87 11.77
C ALA A 171 5.80 1.64 10.75
N ASN A 172 4.80 2.52 10.74
CA ASN A 172 3.69 2.45 9.81
C ASN A 172 4.13 2.75 8.36
N THR A 173 4.93 3.81 8.16
CA THR A 173 5.51 4.13 6.84
C THR A 173 6.35 2.97 6.32
N MET A 174 7.21 2.39 7.17
CA MET A 174 8.03 1.23 6.82
C MET A 174 7.16 0.01 6.47
N ALA A 175 6.11 -0.29 7.25
CA ALA A 175 5.20 -1.38 6.95
C ALA A 175 4.54 -1.23 5.57
N LEU A 176 4.00 -0.05 5.26
CA LEU A 176 3.39 0.20 3.95
C LEU A 176 4.42 0.21 2.81
N ALA A 177 5.63 0.70 3.03
CA ALA A 177 6.71 0.64 2.06
C ALA A 177 7.11 -0.81 1.76
N ILE A 178 7.28 -1.65 2.79
CA ILE A 178 7.56 -3.09 2.65
C ILE A 178 6.44 -3.81 1.89
N LEU A 179 5.17 -3.48 2.14
CA LEU A 179 4.05 -4.07 1.38
C LEU A 179 4.01 -3.59 -0.08
N SER A 180 4.44 -2.34 -0.33
CA SER A 180 4.46 -1.74 -1.67
C SER A 180 5.60 -2.26 -2.54
N ILE A 181 6.81 -2.36 -1.98
CA ILE A 181 8.02 -2.77 -2.69
C ILE A 181 8.18 -4.31 -2.66
N GLY A 182 7.82 -4.95 -1.55
CA GLY A 182 7.84 -6.40 -1.41
C GLY A 182 9.11 -6.93 -0.75
N GLU A 183 9.50 -8.14 -1.17
CA GLU A 183 10.50 -8.99 -0.50
C GLU A 183 11.87 -8.31 -0.37
N GLU A 184 12.31 -7.55 -1.38
CA GLU A 184 13.63 -6.90 -1.40
C GLU A 184 13.78 -5.89 -0.25
N LEU A 185 12.78 -5.01 -0.07
CA LEU A 185 12.78 -4.05 1.03
C LEU A 185 12.55 -4.74 2.39
N LYS A 186 11.78 -5.84 2.42
CA LYS A 186 11.63 -6.65 3.64
C LYS A 186 12.99 -7.17 4.13
N GLN A 187 13.78 -7.77 3.23
CA GLN A 187 15.10 -8.30 3.55
C GLN A 187 16.08 -7.20 3.96
N PHE A 188 16.04 -6.05 3.26
CA PHE A 188 16.80 -4.86 3.67
C PHE A 188 16.44 -4.44 5.11
N PHE A 189 15.15 -4.34 5.43
CA PHE A 189 14.71 -3.94 6.75
C PHE A 189 15.13 -4.94 7.83
N GLU A 190 14.89 -6.24 7.64
CA GLU A 190 15.25 -7.28 8.63
C GLU A 190 16.75 -7.36 8.89
N SER A 191 17.58 -7.08 7.89
CA SER A 191 19.05 -7.15 8.02
C SER A 191 19.67 -5.93 8.72
N ASN A 192 18.95 -4.81 8.81
CA ASN A 192 19.49 -3.54 9.32
C ASN A 192 18.68 -2.98 10.50
N ALA A 193 17.48 -3.50 10.79
CA ALA A 193 16.64 -3.03 11.88
C ALA A 193 16.95 -3.75 13.20
N THR A 194 16.73 -3.04 14.31
CA THR A 194 16.76 -3.62 15.66
C THR A 194 15.54 -4.51 15.90
N GLU A 195 15.63 -5.45 16.84
CA GLU A 195 14.49 -6.29 17.25
C GLU A 195 13.26 -5.46 17.65
N ARG A 196 13.48 -4.31 18.31
CA ARG A 196 12.41 -3.38 18.68
C ARG A 196 11.71 -2.80 17.45
N GLN A 197 12.46 -2.36 16.44
CA GLN A 197 11.89 -1.83 15.19
C GLN A 197 11.13 -2.92 14.43
N ILE A 198 11.68 -4.13 14.36
CA ILE A 198 11.01 -5.30 13.75
C ILE A 198 9.68 -5.58 14.45
N SER A 199 9.65 -5.55 15.79
CA SER A 199 8.42 -5.73 16.57
C SER A 199 7.38 -4.64 16.27
N LEU A 200 7.80 -3.37 16.14
CA LEU A 200 6.88 -2.28 15.83
C LEU A 200 6.28 -2.43 14.42
N VAL A 201 7.09 -2.76 13.42
CA VAL A 201 6.61 -2.96 12.04
C VAL A 201 5.72 -4.22 11.95
N ARG A 202 6.03 -5.28 12.69
CA ARG A 202 5.14 -6.44 12.84
C ARG A 202 3.77 -6.03 13.35
N ASP A 203 3.73 -5.22 14.41
CA ASP A 203 2.46 -4.80 15.01
C ASP A 203 1.63 -3.98 14.01
N GLU A 204 2.29 -3.15 13.19
CA GLU A 204 1.62 -2.47 12.08
C GLU A 204 1.04 -3.44 11.04
N PHE A 205 1.77 -4.49 10.63
CA PHE A 205 1.20 -5.54 9.75
C PHE A 205 -0.02 -6.21 10.39
N PHE A 206 0.06 -6.53 11.68
CA PHE A 206 -1.07 -7.08 12.42
C PHE A 206 -2.28 -6.14 12.40
N TYR A 207 -2.08 -4.83 12.58
CA TYR A 207 -3.18 -3.86 12.53
C TYR A 207 -3.71 -3.63 11.12
N VAL A 208 -2.87 -3.65 10.09
CA VAL A 208 -3.31 -3.65 8.68
C VAL A 208 -4.23 -4.85 8.42
N ASN A 209 -3.91 -6.02 8.97
CA ASN A 209 -4.74 -7.22 8.88
C ASN A 209 -6.09 -7.09 9.59
N HIS A 210 -6.10 -6.52 10.79
CA HIS A 210 -7.29 -6.44 11.64
C HIS A 210 -8.13 -5.17 11.45
N GLY A 211 -7.58 -4.16 10.76
CA GLY A 211 -8.27 -2.91 10.46
C GLY A 211 -9.51 -3.16 9.61
N LYS A 212 -10.65 -2.62 10.07
CA LYS A 212 -11.86 -2.50 9.26
C LYS A 212 -11.58 -1.48 8.15
N THR A 213 -11.72 -1.88 6.90
CA THR A 213 -11.52 -1.02 5.75
C THR A 213 -12.72 -0.08 5.59
N GLY A 214 -12.53 1.23 5.81
CA GLY A 214 -13.54 2.26 5.54
C GLY A 214 -13.15 3.63 6.12
N ARG A 215 -13.44 4.73 5.40
CA ARG A 215 -13.21 6.12 5.86
C ARG A 215 -13.93 6.44 7.19
N SER A 216 -15.00 5.72 7.51
CA SER A 216 -15.81 5.88 8.72
C SER A 216 -15.21 5.28 10.01
N TYR A 217 -14.12 4.50 9.93
CA TYR A 217 -13.57 3.76 11.09
C TYR A 217 -12.18 4.20 11.53
N SER A 218 -11.60 5.24 10.92
CA SER A 218 -10.44 5.94 11.49
C SER A 218 -10.53 7.45 11.30
N PRO A 219 -11.39 8.15 12.08
CA PRO A 219 -11.29 9.60 12.20
C PRO A 219 -10.08 10.02 13.05
N HIS A 220 -9.57 9.13 13.93
CA HIS A 220 -8.52 9.43 14.91
C HIS A 220 -7.51 8.29 15.17
N GLY A 221 -7.51 7.20 14.40
CA GLY A 221 -6.54 6.12 14.55
C GLY A 221 -5.21 6.52 13.93
N LYS A 222 -4.13 6.54 14.72
CA LYS A 222 -2.77 6.86 14.25
C LYS A 222 -2.20 5.84 13.23
N ASN A 223 -2.94 4.78 12.92
CA ASN A 223 -2.52 3.74 11.99
C ASN A 223 -3.02 4.11 10.59
N LYS A 224 -2.10 4.34 9.65
CA LYS A 224 -2.45 4.60 8.25
C LYS A 224 -3.21 3.41 7.68
N ASN A 225 -4.25 3.69 6.90
CA ASN A 225 -5.02 2.68 6.17
C ASN A 225 -4.16 2.09 5.04
N ILE A 226 -4.43 0.85 4.61
CA ILE A 226 -3.73 0.20 3.49
C ILE A 226 -3.78 1.04 2.19
N PHE A 227 -4.83 1.86 2.02
CA PHE A 227 -4.98 2.77 0.89
C PHE A 227 -4.10 4.03 0.95
N GLU A 228 -3.41 4.28 2.06
CA GLU A 228 -2.48 5.42 2.23
C GLU A 228 -1.05 5.09 1.78
N PHE A 229 -0.87 3.99 1.05
CA PHE A 229 0.45 3.57 0.55
C PHE A 229 1.15 4.64 -0.30
N GLY A 230 0.40 5.44 -1.07
CA GLY A 230 0.98 6.54 -1.85
C GLY A 230 1.70 7.55 -0.95
N LYS A 231 1.04 7.95 0.15
CA LYS A 231 1.64 8.86 1.14
C LYS A 231 2.85 8.22 1.84
N ALA A 232 2.79 6.94 2.15
CA ALA A 232 3.92 6.23 2.74
C ALA A 232 5.12 6.16 1.80
N MET A 233 4.90 5.94 0.50
CA MET A 233 5.97 5.94 -0.50
C MET A 233 6.58 7.32 -0.70
N THR A 234 5.77 8.39 -0.72
CA THR A 234 6.30 9.76 -0.76
C THR A 234 7.18 10.06 0.46
N GLU A 235 6.70 9.76 1.66
CA GLU A 235 7.46 9.94 2.90
C GLU A 235 8.76 9.11 2.89
N PHE A 236 8.71 7.88 2.36
CA PHE A 236 9.89 7.02 2.22
C PHE A 236 10.94 7.65 1.30
N SER A 237 10.53 8.12 0.11
CA SER A 237 11.42 8.80 -0.83
C SER A 237 12.02 10.08 -0.24
N GLU A 238 11.21 10.91 0.42
CA GLU A 238 11.70 12.13 1.10
C GLU A 238 12.75 11.81 2.17
N LYS A 239 12.60 10.71 2.92
CA LYS A 239 13.60 10.29 3.91
C LYS A 239 14.88 9.76 3.28
N ILE A 240 14.79 9.08 2.14
CA ILE A 240 15.99 8.67 1.37
C ILE A 240 16.76 9.92 0.94
N GLU A 241 16.10 10.90 0.32
CA GLU A 241 16.74 12.14 -0.12
C GLU A 241 17.37 12.90 1.05
N PHE A 242 16.63 13.04 2.16
CA PHE A 242 17.14 13.68 3.37
C PHE A 242 18.42 13.04 3.92
N ILE A 243 18.49 11.70 3.93
CA ILE A 243 19.68 10.99 4.40
C ILE A 243 20.81 11.05 3.37
N SER A 244 20.52 10.95 2.07
CA SER A 244 21.52 11.13 1.01
C SER A 244 22.22 12.48 1.13
N ASN A 245 21.45 13.56 1.28
CA ASN A 245 21.96 14.91 1.46
C ASN A 245 22.81 15.07 2.73
N LYS A 246 22.53 14.31 3.79
CA LYS A 246 23.37 14.30 5.01
C LYS A 246 24.67 13.54 4.79
N ARG A 247 24.60 12.40 4.12
CA ARG A 247 25.75 11.56 3.78
C ARG A 247 26.74 12.31 2.89
N GLU A 248 26.26 12.98 1.85
CA GLU A 248 27.09 13.79 0.95
C GLU A 248 27.84 14.88 1.70
N LYS A 249 27.16 15.61 2.61
CA LYS A 249 27.79 16.64 3.44
C LYS A 249 28.88 16.11 4.36
N GLU A 250 28.73 14.90 4.91
CA GLU A 250 29.78 14.30 5.74
C GLU A 250 31.02 13.92 4.91
N HIS A 251 30.85 13.49 3.66
CA HIS A 251 31.97 13.15 2.77
C HIS A 251 32.71 14.37 2.19
N GLU A 252 32.12 15.56 2.27
CA GLU A 252 32.77 16.83 1.89
C GLU A 252 33.64 17.43 3.01
N THR A 253 33.56 16.88 4.23
CA THR A 253 34.33 17.30 5.42
C THR A 253 35.52 16.39 5.69
#